data_AF-A0A183EDH0-F1
#
_entry.id   AF-A0A183EDH0-F1
#
_cell.length_a   1.000
_cell.length_b   1.000
_cell.length_c   1.000
_cell.angle_alpha   90.00
_cell.angle_beta   90.00
_cell.angle_gamma   90.00
#
_symmetry.space_group_name_H-M   'P 1'
#
loop_
_entity.id
_entity.type
_entity.pdbx_description
1 polymer ?
#
loop_
_entity_poly.entity_id
_entity_poly.type
_entity_poly.pdbx_seq_one_letter_code
_entity_poly.pdbx_strand_id
1 'polypeptide(L)' 'MHFPVQIPHIKRAINLTNGHLKLFASPWSAPGWMKTSGKMIGGGTLRGTPDGPYHTTWADYFIKQVPLN' A
#
# COMPACT_ATOMS: atom_id res chain seq x y z
N MET A 1 -9.49 -9.69 -5.55
CA MET A 1 -8.76 -8.69 -6.36
C MET A 1 -7.60 -9.39 -7.03
N HIS A 2 -7.68 -9.52 -8.36
CA HIS A 2 -6.72 -10.25 -9.17
C HIS A 2 -5.68 -9.23 -9.67
N PHE A 3 -4.41 -9.37 -9.25
CA PHE A 3 -3.28 -8.50 -9.64
C PHE A 3 -2.43 -9.02 -10.83
N PRO A 4 -2.90 -9.90 -11.74
CA PRO A 4 -1.99 -10.67 -12.58
C PRO A 4 -1.29 -9.83 -13.66
N VAL A 5 -1.81 -8.64 -13.99
CA VAL A 5 -1.27 -7.82 -15.10
C VAL A 5 -0.20 -6.83 -14.66
N GLN A 6 -0.30 -6.28 -13.45
CA GLN A 6 0.56 -5.15 -13.04
C GLN A 6 2.02 -5.59 -12.87
N ILE A 7 2.27 -6.75 -12.27
CA ILE A 7 3.62 -7.24 -12.00
C ILE A 7 4.40 -7.52 -13.32
N PRO A 8 3.84 -8.24 -14.31
CA PRO A 8 4.52 -8.44 -15.60
C PRO A 8 4.83 -7.13 -16.35
N HIS A 9 3.92 -6.15 -16.33
CA HIS A 9 4.13 -4.87 -17.00
C HIS A 9 5.22 -4.02 -16.34
N ILE A 10 5.26 -3.98 -15.01
CA ILE A 10 6.32 -3.29 -14.26
C ILE A 10 7.69 -3.91 -14.56
N LYS A 11 7.78 -5.25 -14.56
CA LYS A 11 9.03 -5.96 -14.93
C LYS A 11 9.51 -5.61 -16.33
N ARG A 12 8.59 -5.51 -17.30
CA ARG A 12 8.94 -5.09 -18.67
C ARG A 12 9.43 -3.64 -18.74
N ALA A 13 8.82 -2.73 -17.99
CA ALA A 13 9.24 -1.33 -17.94
C ALA A 13 10.62 -1.15 -17.28
N ILE A 14 10.94 -1.93 -16.24
CA ILE A 14 12.27 -1.95 -15.61
C ILE A 14 13.34 -2.40 -16.62
N ASN A 15 13.06 -3.45 -17.40
CA ASN A 15 14.00 -3.94 -18.42
C ASN A 15 14.24 -2.91 -19.54
N LEU A 16 13.21 -2.18 -19.96
CA LEU A 16 13.33 -1.16 -21.02
C LEU A 16 14.10 0.09 -20.58
N THR A 17 14.12 0.37 -19.27
CA THR A 17 14.79 1.55 -18.70
C THR A 17 16.17 1.22 -18.14
N ASN A 18 16.68 0.01 -18.40
CA ASN A 18 17.96 -0.48 -17.89
C ASN A 18 18.07 -0.34 -16.35
N GLY A 19 16.95 -0.54 -15.64
CA GLY A 19 16.87 -0.40 -14.18
C GLY A 19 16.64 1.02 -13.66
N HIS A 20 16.62 2.05 -14.51
CA HIS A 20 16.42 3.45 -14.09
C HIS A 20 14.94 3.85 -13.99
N LEU A 21 14.12 3.03 -13.34
CA LEU A 21 12.70 3.31 -13.10
C LEU A 21 12.43 3.51 -11.62
N LYS A 22 11.99 4.72 -11.24
CA LYS A 22 11.51 5.01 -9.88
C LYS A 22 10.04 4.59 -9.76
N LEU A 23 9.74 3.70 -8.81
CA LEU A 23 8.38 3.25 -8.52
C LEU A 23 7.83 3.97 -7.28
N PHE A 24 6.55 4.32 -7.32
CA PHE A 24 5.82 4.90 -6.20
C PHE A 24 4.48 4.18 -6.05
N ALA A 25 4.13 3.80 -4.82
CA ALA A 25 2.87 3.14 -4.49
C ALA A 25 2.07 3.99 -3.52
N SER A 26 0.82 4.31 -3.87
CA SER A 26 -0.12 5.01 -3.00
C SER A 26 -1.41 4.18 -2.83
N PRO A 27 -1.70 3.68 -1.62
CA PRO A 27 -2.97 3.03 -1.35
C PRO A 27 -4.08 4.07 -1.29
N TRP A 28 -5.22 3.78 -1.93
CA TRP A 28 -6.37 4.68 -1.94
C TRP A 28 -7.10 4.75 -0.58
N SER A 29 -7.04 3.69 0.21
CA SER A 29 -7.62 3.66 1.56
C SER A 29 -7.01 2.54 2.40
N ALA A 30 -7.07 2.69 3.72
CA ALA A 30 -6.73 1.63 4.65
C ALA A 30 -7.75 0.46 4.57
N PRO A 31 -7.33 -0.78 4.88
CA PRO A 31 -8.22 -1.91 5.00
C PRO A 31 -9.40 -1.61 5.93
N GLY A 32 -10.58 -2.13 5.62
CA GLY A 32 -11.81 -1.84 6.38
C GLY A 32 -11.70 -2.15 7.88
N TRP A 33 -10.97 -3.19 8.26
CA TRP A 33 -10.77 -3.59 9.66
C TRP A 33 -9.94 -2.58 10.48
N MET A 34 -9.16 -1.72 9.82
CA MET A 34 -8.36 -0.66 10.48
C MET A 34 -9.13 0.65 10.63
N LYS A 35 -10.26 0.82 9.93
CA LYS A 35 -11.03 2.06 9.89
C LYS A 35 -12.18 2.04 10.88
N THR A 36 -12.51 3.19 11.46
CA THR A 36 -13.66 3.37 12.37
C THR A 36 -14.98 2.93 11.73
N SER A 37 -15.15 3.18 10.44
CA SER A 37 -16.33 2.79 9.66
C SER A 37 -16.43 1.29 9.35
N GLY A 38 -15.37 0.50 9.60
CA GLY A 38 -15.33 -0.94 9.27
C GLY A 38 -15.33 -1.25 7.78
N LYS A 39 -15.38 -0.23 6.91
CA LYS A 39 -15.50 -0.37 5.45
C LYS A 39 -14.35 0.38 4.76
N MET A 40 -13.84 -0.21 3.68
CA MET A 40 -12.82 0.43 2.85
C MET A 40 -13.40 1.65 2.08
N ILE A 41 -14.69 1.58 1.70
CA ILE A 41 -15.42 2.61 0.96
C ILE A 41 -16.27 3.43 1.92
N GLY A 42 -16.37 4.75 1.71
CA GLY A 42 -17.29 5.63 2.45
C GLY A 42 -16.67 6.39 3.63
N GLY A 43 -15.37 6.68 3.59
CA GLY A 43 -14.69 7.46 4.64
C GLY A 43 -14.47 6.67 5.95
N GLY A 44 -13.83 7.31 6.94
CA GLY A 44 -13.46 6.71 8.23
C GLY A 44 -11.97 6.84 8.51
N THR A 45 -11.64 7.38 9.68
CA THR A 45 -10.27 7.47 10.20
C THR A 45 -9.78 6.11 10.69
N LEU A 46 -8.46 5.96 10.85
CA LEU A 46 -7.90 4.81 11.54
C LEU A 46 -8.44 4.75 12.98
N ARG A 47 -8.68 3.54 13.47
CA ARG A 47 -9.11 3.32 14.86
C ARG A 47 -7.96 3.64 15.83
N GLY A 48 -8.31 4.18 16.99
CA GLY A 48 -7.35 4.47 18.06
C GLY A 48 -6.62 5.80 17.90
N THR A 49 -5.56 5.98 18.69
CA THR A 49 -4.71 7.18 18.70
C THR A 49 -3.58 7.05 17.66
N PRO A 50 -2.94 8.18 17.27
CA PRO A 50 -1.78 8.17 16.36
C PRO A 50 -0.62 7.26 16.80
N ASP A 51 -0.41 7.09 18.11
CA ASP A 51 0.59 6.18 18.69
C ASP A 51 0.03 4.78 18.98
N GLY A 52 -1.20 4.50 18.53
CA GLY A 52 -1.92 3.27 18.77
C GLY A 52 -1.54 2.16 17.76
N PRO A 53 -1.85 0.90 18.10
CA PRO A 53 -1.41 -0.26 17.33
C PRO A 53 -1.90 -0.27 15.87
N TYR A 54 -3.06 0.33 15.56
CA TYR A 54 -3.57 0.44 14.20
C TYR A 54 -2.79 1.44 13.34
N HIS A 55 -2.27 2.52 13.92
CA HIS A 55 -1.44 3.48 13.19
C HIS A 55 -0.04 2.92 12.95
N THR A 56 0.55 2.23 13.94
CA THR A 56 1.80 1.49 13.76
C THR A 56 1.67 0.40 12.70
N THR A 57 0.63 -0.45 12.78
CA THR A 57 0.39 -1.50 11.79
C THR A 57 0.16 -0.91 10.39
N TRP A 58 -0.43 0.28 10.30
CA TRP A 58 -0.62 0.96 9.01
C TRP A 58 0.70 1.45 8.45
N ALA A 59 1.59 2.00 9.29
CA ALA A 59 2.95 2.35 8.88
C ALA A 59 3.76 1.12 8.43
N ASP A 60 3.68 0.01 9.17
CA ASP A 60 4.35 -1.26 8.81
C ASP A 60 3.85 -1.81 7.47
N TYR A 61 2.56 -1.62 7.17
CA TYR A 61 2.00 -2.01 5.88
C TYR A 61 2.63 -1.24 4.71
N PHE A 62 2.94 0.05 4.88
CA PHE A 62 3.66 0.83 3.87
C PHE A 62 5.11 0.38 3.72
N ILE A 63 5.80 0.12 4.83
CA ILE A 63 7.21 -0.30 4.81
C ILE A 63 7.35 -1.65 4.10
N LYS A 64 6.43 -2.59 4.32
CA LYS A 64 6.45 -3.89 3.64
C LYS A 64 6.26 -3.80 2.12
N GLN A 65 5.67 -2.72 1.61
CA GLN A 65 5.51 -2.51 0.16
C GLN A 65 6.77 -1.93 -0.49
N VAL A 66 7.71 -1.38 0.29
CA VAL A 66 9.02 -0.96 -0.19
C VAL A 66 9.95 -2.16 -0.10
N PRO A 67 10.44 -2.71 -1.23
CA PRO A 67 11.50 -3.71 -1.15
C PRO A 67 12.72 -3.01 -0.52
N LEU A 68 13.11 -3.44 0.68
CA LEU A 68 14.46 -3.17 1.16
C LEU A 68 15.41 -4.03 0.30
N ASN A 69 16.39 -3.37 -0.28
CA ASN A 69 17.44 -3.95 -1.12
C ASN A 69 18.13 -5.15 -0.46
#